data_AF-R0ICY9-F1
#
_entry.id   AF-R0ICY9-F1
#
_cell.length_a   1.000
_cell.length_b   1.000
_cell.length_c   1.000
_cell.angle_alpha   90.00
_cell.angle_beta   90.00
_cell.angle_gamma   90.00
#
_symmetry.space_group_name_H-M   'P 1'
#
loop_
_entity.id
_entity.type
_entity.pdbx_description
1 polymer ?
#
loop_
_entity_poly.entity_id
_entity_poly.type
_entity_poly.pdbx_seq_one_letter_code
_entity_poly.pdbx_strand_id
1 'polypeptide(L)'
;MGTLTADCPRLDTHCPHKLATSCRLTSTPNCCACADERAHSRTYRVYIDGVGFVNRGTRWQGYCWFCKEFWSNRLAATDPPLEISQTRIPEIPDQTEFLERWWEFHQGYRIAKLPDGTEQRIAVIGEPFKEVSPGFLPRTLDQLRSGVENDASRPENRFGRRRLTSEEERPEQPHQSIEDALDDLLQEAEEIANTEPVVPTEPASLATPQMQQDPSEPPRPMTRREAQLQRARERFVRVFGSREELEQDDYESPLTQMYTRAYDRHRQAEQRRAEGTDIAPRLDALSAQDRREIEEQLLWG
;
A
#
# COMPACT_ATOMS: atom_id res chain seq x y z
N MET A 1 -7.34 18.93 -15.52
CA MET A 1 -6.24 19.69 -16.14
C MET A 1 -5.84 18.94 -17.40
N GLY A 2 -5.58 19.60 -18.53
CA GLY A 2 -5.34 18.86 -19.78
C GLY A 2 -3.90 18.59 -20.16
N THR A 3 -3.73 17.87 -21.27
CA THR A 3 -2.47 17.48 -21.90
C THR A 3 -1.90 18.66 -22.69
N LEU A 4 -1.08 19.49 -22.04
CA LEU A 4 -0.61 20.77 -22.56
C LEU A 4 0.49 20.68 -23.64
N THR A 5 1.22 19.58 -23.73
CA THR A 5 2.32 19.45 -24.70
C THR A 5 1.89 18.79 -26.00
N ALA A 6 0.59 18.59 -26.22
CA ALA A 6 0.12 17.96 -27.45
C ALA A 6 0.41 18.82 -28.69
N ASP A 7 0.50 20.13 -28.58
CA ASP A 7 0.84 20.98 -29.74
C ASP A 7 2.35 20.98 -30.07
N CYS A 8 3.18 20.32 -29.25
CA CYS A 8 4.62 20.23 -29.49
C CYS A 8 4.93 19.12 -30.52
N PRO A 9 5.92 19.34 -31.40
CA PRO A 9 6.35 18.33 -32.35
C PRO A 9 7.02 17.14 -31.63
N ARG A 10 6.85 15.96 -32.20
CA ARG A 10 7.62 14.78 -31.79
C ARG A 10 9.07 14.96 -32.20
N LEU A 11 9.99 14.74 -31.26
CA LEU A 11 11.42 14.65 -31.53
C LEU A 11 11.86 13.20 -31.37
N ASP A 12 12.75 12.73 -32.24
CA ASP A 12 13.23 11.34 -32.21
C ASP A 12 14.03 11.01 -30.95
N THR A 13 14.62 12.03 -30.32
CA THR A 13 15.33 11.89 -29.06
C THR A 13 14.38 11.68 -27.89
N HIS A 14 13.11 12.11 -27.99
CA HIS A 14 12.16 12.02 -26.90
C HIS A 14 11.67 10.60 -26.68
N CYS A 15 11.56 10.20 -25.41
CA CYS A 15 10.88 8.95 -25.09
C CYS A 15 9.40 9.01 -25.54
N PRO A 16 8.78 7.89 -25.93
CA PRO A 16 7.40 7.85 -26.45
C PRO A 16 6.35 8.48 -25.51
N HIS A 17 6.57 8.38 -24.20
CA HIS A 17 5.66 8.87 -23.17
C HIS A 17 5.65 10.39 -23.03
N LYS A 18 6.67 11.10 -23.52
CA LYS A 18 6.94 12.48 -23.10
C LYS A 18 5.81 13.45 -23.44
N LEU A 19 5.25 13.34 -24.64
CA LEU A 19 4.19 14.21 -25.10
C LEU A 19 2.82 13.79 -24.53
N ALA A 20 2.53 12.49 -24.52
CA ALA A 20 1.29 11.96 -23.95
C ALA A 20 1.15 12.24 -22.44
N THR A 21 2.26 12.26 -21.71
CA THR A 21 2.28 12.60 -20.28
C THR A 21 2.26 14.09 -20.01
N SER A 22 2.49 14.96 -21.01
CA SER A 22 2.75 16.40 -20.79
C SER A 22 3.82 16.69 -19.74
N CYS A 23 4.90 15.90 -19.78
CA CYS A 23 5.96 15.96 -18.79
C CYS A 23 6.63 17.34 -18.74
N ARG A 24 6.73 17.92 -17.55
CA ARG A 24 7.40 19.21 -17.32
C ARG A 24 8.92 19.14 -17.21
N LEU A 25 9.50 17.94 -17.19
CA LEU A 25 10.95 17.77 -17.22
C LEU A 25 11.47 18.11 -18.63
N THR A 26 11.75 19.39 -18.90
CA THR A 26 12.19 19.88 -20.21
C THR A 26 13.70 19.81 -20.43
N SER A 27 14.48 19.62 -19.36
CA SER A 27 15.95 19.60 -19.40
C SER A 27 16.55 18.32 -19.99
N THR A 28 15.78 17.24 -20.05
CA THR A 28 16.22 15.94 -20.61
C THR A 28 15.26 15.51 -21.71
N PRO A 29 15.63 14.58 -22.60
CA PRO A 29 14.69 14.06 -23.60
C PRO A 29 13.69 13.04 -23.03
N ASN A 30 13.89 12.57 -21.81
CA ASN A 30 13.05 11.58 -21.14
C ASN A 30 11.92 12.22 -20.33
N CYS A 31 10.83 11.49 -20.11
CA CYS A 31 9.81 11.87 -19.13
C CYS A 31 10.25 11.50 -17.70
N CYS A 32 9.56 12.00 -16.66
CA CYS A 32 9.90 11.66 -15.28
C CYS A 32 10.00 10.15 -15.03
N ALA A 33 9.12 9.35 -15.63
CA ALA A 33 9.16 7.90 -15.48
C ALA A 33 10.35 7.23 -16.17
N CYS A 34 10.66 7.65 -17.40
CA CYS A 34 11.80 7.10 -18.14
C CYS A 34 13.16 7.59 -17.63
N ALA A 35 13.19 8.72 -16.91
CA ALA A 35 14.39 9.25 -16.28
C ALA A 35 14.57 8.77 -14.83
N ASP A 36 13.60 8.06 -14.26
CA ASP A 36 13.67 7.59 -12.87
C ASP A 36 14.44 6.27 -12.79
N GLU A 37 15.65 6.34 -12.24
CA GLU A 37 16.57 5.20 -12.06
C GLU A 37 16.41 4.47 -10.72
N ARG A 38 15.48 4.89 -9.84
CA ARG A 38 15.26 4.23 -8.55
C ARG A 38 14.89 2.75 -8.76
N ALA A 39 15.28 1.87 -7.85
CA ALA A 39 14.84 0.47 -7.92
C ALA A 39 13.30 0.36 -7.83
N HIS A 40 12.71 -0.61 -8.55
CA HIS A 40 11.28 -0.93 -8.40
C HIS A 40 11.03 -1.51 -7.00
N SER A 41 10.11 -0.88 -6.27
CA SER A 41 9.75 -1.27 -4.91
C SER A 41 8.22 -1.32 -4.79
N ARG A 42 7.73 -2.16 -3.89
CA ARG A 42 6.29 -2.24 -3.57
C ARG A 42 5.75 -0.94 -2.99
N THR A 43 6.60 -0.19 -2.28
CA THR A 43 6.25 1.10 -1.68
C THR A 43 7.41 2.07 -1.80
N TYR A 44 7.08 3.37 -1.84
CA TYR A 44 8.04 4.47 -1.86
C TYR A 44 7.85 5.38 -0.65
N ARG A 45 8.95 5.99 -0.19
CA ARG A 45 8.92 7.00 0.87
C ARG A 45 8.20 8.25 0.38
N VAL A 46 7.19 8.68 1.14
CA VAL A 46 6.47 9.93 0.93
C VAL A 46 6.40 10.67 2.25
N TYR A 47 6.60 11.98 2.20
CA TYR A 47 6.41 12.84 3.34
C TYR A 47 4.94 13.25 3.44
N ILE A 48 4.37 13.12 4.63
CA ILE A 48 3.03 13.60 4.96
C ILE A 48 3.18 14.62 6.09
N ASP A 49 2.69 15.85 5.84
CA ASP A 49 2.72 16.93 6.82
C ASP A 49 2.07 16.47 8.15
N GLY A 50 2.80 16.65 9.26
CA GLY A 50 2.36 16.24 10.60
C GLY A 50 2.55 14.76 10.95
N VAL A 51 2.93 13.90 10.01
CA VAL A 51 3.24 12.47 10.26
C VAL A 51 4.73 12.17 10.03
N GLY A 52 5.36 12.85 9.08
CA GLY A 52 6.74 12.58 8.66
C GLY A 52 6.82 11.65 7.45
N PHE A 53 7.95 10.95 7.31
CA PHE A 53 8.17 10.03 6.19
C PHE A 53 7.49 8.68 6.43
N VAL A 54 6.66 8.24 5.47
CA VAL A 54 5.98 6.93 5.49
C VAL A 54 6.25 6.14 4.21
N ASN A 55 6.37 4.81 4.33
CA ASN A 55 6.56 3.88 3.21
C ASN A 55 5.20 3.44 2.63
N ARG A 56 4.42 4.38 2.11
CA ARG A 56 3.08 4.13 1.52
C ARG A 56 2.89 4.75 0.14
N GLY A 57 3.92 5.38 -0.41
CA GLY A 57 3.84 6.08 -1.68
C GLY A 57 3.89 5.17 -2.90
N THR A 58 3.39 5.69 -4.01
CA THR A 58 3.64 5.17 -5.35
C THR A 58 4.95 5.74 -5.90
N ARG A 59 5.52 5.06 -6.92
CA ARG A 59 6.75 5.53 -7.57
C ARG A 59 6.60 6.94 -8.13
N TRP A 60 5.48 7.20 -8.79
CA TRP A 60 5.19 8.46 -9.48
C TRP A 60 4.70 9.60 -8.58
N GLN A 61 4.57 9.38 -7.26
CA GLN A 61 4.13 10.42 -6.33
C GLN A 61 5.03 11.66 -6.36
N GLY A 62 6.33 11.47 -6.58
CA GLY A 62 7.33 12.55 -6.68
C GLY A 62 7.60 13.03 -8.11
N TYR A 63 6.88 12.53 -9.12
CA TYR A 63 7.01 13.03 -10.48
C TYR A 63 6.37 14.41 -10.63
N CYS A 64 6.63 15.08 -11.74
CA CYS A 64 5.87 16.28 -12.08
C CYS A 64 4.36 15.97 -12.12
N TRP A 65 3.53 16.98 -11.84
CA TRP A 65 2.09 16.82 -11.71
C TRP A 65 1.45 16.05 -12.88
N PHE A 66 1.77 16.40 -14.12
CA PHE A 66 1.18 15.72 -15.28
C PHE A 66 1.60 14.26 -15.41
N CYS A 67 2.87 13.92 -15.15
CA CYS A 67 3.29 12.51 -15.12
C CYS A 67 2.62 11.76 -13.97
N LYS A 68 2.45 12.39 -12.81
CA LYS A 68 1.75 11.78 -11.67
C LYS A 68 0.29 11.48 -12.02
N GLU A 69 -0.42 12.45 -12.61
CA GLU A 69 -1.80 12.31 -13.04
C GLU A 69 -1.94 11.25 -14.14
N PHE A 70 -1.05 11.28 -15.14
CA PHE A 70 -0.98 10.27 -16.21
C PHE A 70 -0.92 8.86 -15.64
N TRP A 71 0.07 8.56 -14.79
CA TRP A 71 0.24 7.19 -14.28
C TRP A 71 -0.88 6.75 -13.33
N SER A 72 -1.47 7.69 -12.60
CA SER A 72 -2.64 7.41 -11.76
C SER A 72 -3.85 7.03 -12.62
N ASN A 73 -4.09 7.77 -13.71
CA ASN A 73 -5.19 7.52 -14.64
C ASN A 73 -4.98 6.22 -15.44
N ARG A 74 -3.75 5.96 -15.90
CA ARG A 74 -3.42 4.70 -16.59
C ARG A 74 -3.58 3.49 -15.69
N LEU A 75 -3.19 3.59 -14.41
CA LEU A 75 -3.41 2.52 -13.45
C LEU A 75 -4.91 2.27 -13.23
N ALA A 76 -5.70 3.34 -13.04
CA ALA A 76 -7.14 3.25 -12.86
C ALA A 76 -7.87 2.64 -14.07
N ALA A 77 -7.33 2.85 -15.27
CA ALA A 77 -7.91 2.33 -16.52
C ALA A 77 -7.43 0.91 -16.89
N THR A 78 -6.62 0.25 -16.05
CA THR A 78 -6.17 -1.12 -16.34
C THR A 78 -7.27 -2.14 -16.05
N ASP A 79 -7.47 -3.11 -16.95
CA ASP A 79 -8.39 -4.23 -16.76
C ASP A 79 -7.69 -5.58 -17.04
N PRO A 80 -7.59 -6.51 -16.07
CA PRO A 80 -8.05 -6.41 -14.68
C PRO A 80 -7.28 -5.34 -13.88
N PRO A 81 -7.85 -4.82 -12.77
CA PRO A 81 -7.19 -3.83 -11.92
C PRO A 81 -5.82 -4.30 -11.44
N LEU A 82 -4.85 -3.39 -11.45
CA LEU A 82 -3.49 -3.62 -10.99
C LEU A 82 -3.28 -3.08 -9.59
N GLU A 83 -2.68 -3.89 -8.71
CA GLU A 83 -2.21 -3.40 -7.42
C GLU A 83 -0.93 -2.55 -7.60
N ILE A 84 -0.73 -1.56 -6.72
CA ILE A 84 0.46 -0.70 -6.75
C ILE A 84 1.75 -1.53 -6.68
N SER A 85 1.77 -2.62 -5.89
CA SER A 85 2.93 -3.52 -5.77
C SER A 85 3.28 -4.29 -7.04
N GLN A 86 2.34 -4.41 -7.98
CA GLN A 86 2.55 -5.10 -9.26
C GLN A 86 3.00 -4.13 -10.37
N THR A 87 2.94 -2.82 -10.12
CA THR A 87 3.36 -1.81 -11.09
C THR A 87 4.87 -1.76 -11.22
N ARG A 88 5.34 -1.59 -12.46
CA ARG A 88 6.75 -1.35 -12.79
C ARG A 88 6.81 -0.24 -13.81
N ILE A 89 6.61 1.00 -13.37
CA ILE A 89 6.50 2.14 -14.29
C ILE A 89 7.88 2.49 -14.85
N PRO A 90 8.04 2.70 -16.18
CA PRO A 90 6.99 2.78 -17.21
C PRO A 90 6.58 1.47 -17.91
N GLU A 91 7.19 0.33 -17.58
CA GLU A 91 6.97 -0.95 -18.27
C GLU A 91 5.59 -1.60 -18.01
N ILE A 92 5.09 -1.54 -16.78
CA ILE A 92 3.84 -2.16 -16.32
C ILE A 92 3.01 -1.10 -15.59
N PRO A 93 1.79 -0.78 -16.08
CA PRO A 93 1.11 -1.38 -17.22
C PRO A 93 1.76 -1.06 -18.58
N ASP A 94 1.63 -1.95 -19.56
CA ASP A 94 2.07 -1.68 -20.94
C ASP A 94 1.25 -0.53 -21.54
N GLN A 95 1.96 0.45 -22.12
CA GLN A 95 1.38 1.67 -22.68
C GLN A 95 1.38 1.70 -24.21
N THR A 96 1.84 0.65 -24.88
CA THR A 96 2.04 0.64 -26.33
C THR A 96 0.76 0.98 -27.09
N GLU A 97 -0.33 0.26 -26.86
CA GLU A 97 -1.62 0.49 -27.53
C GLU A 97 -2.18 1.89 -27.24
N PHE A 98 -2.09 2.34 -25.99
CA PHE A 98 -2.54 3.67 -25.62
C PHE A 98 -1.76 4.77 -26.34
N LEU A 99 -0.43 4.63 -26.39
CA LEU A 99 0.42 5.61 -27.06
C LEU A 99 0.12 5.63 -28.55
N GLU A 100 -0.04 4.48 -29.19
CA GLU A 100 -0.43 4.40 -30.61
C GLU A 100 -1.73 5.15 -30.88
N ARG A 101 -2.79 4.88 -30.12
CA ARG A 101 -4.07 5.57 -30.26
C ARG A 101 -3.98 7.05 -29.93
N TRP A 102 -3.23 7.42 -28.90
CA TRP A 102 -2.98 8.82 -28.56
C TRP A 102 -2.29 9.56 -29.72
N TRP A 103 -1.36 8.89 -30.39
CA TRP A 103 -0.68 9.43 -31.57
C TRP A 103 -1.59 9.60 -32.78
N GLU A 104 -2.60 8.75 -32.97
CA GLU A 104 -3.62 8.95 -34.02
C GLU A 104 -4.35 10.29 -33.83
N PHE A 105 -4.71 10.62 -32.59
CA PHE A 105 -5.33 11.91 -32.26
C PHE A 105 -4.35 13.07 -32.39
N HIS A 106 -3.10 12.88 -31.97
CA HIS A 106 -2.06 13.92 -32.08
C HIS A 106 -1.76 14.30 -33.53
N GLN A 107 -1.64 13.31 -34.41
CA GLN A 107 -1.38 13.53 -35.85
C GLN A 107 -2.65 13.91 -36.63
N GLY A 108 -3.83 13.64 -36.07
CA GLY A 108 -5.13 13.93 -36.69
C GLY A 108 -5.57 12.89 -37.74
N TYR A 109 -4.88 11.75 -37.84
CA TYR A 109 -5.27 10.66 -38.72
C TYR A 109 -4.74 9.30 -38.23
N ARG A 110 -5.39 8.23 -38.66
CA ARG A 110 -4.91 6.84 -38.52
C ARG A 110 -4.72 6.19 -39.89
N ILE A 111 -3.82 5.22 -39.97
CA ILE A 111 -3.53 4.47 -41.20
C ILE A 111 -4.24 3.12 -41.14
N ALA A 112 -5.19 2.88 -42.05
CA ALA A 112 -5.86 1.60 -42.21
C ALA A 112 -5.29 0.89 -43.45
N LYS A 113 -4.90 -0.38 -43.29
CA LYS A 113 -4.49 -1.23 -44.41
C LYS A 113 -5.74 -1.88 -45.01
N LEU A 114 -5.98 -1.59 -46.29
CA LEU A 114 -7.07 -2.20 -47.06
C LEU A 114 -6.72 -3.66 -47.42
N PRO A 115 -7.72 -4.48 -47.78
CA PRO A 115 -7.50 -5.86 -48.25
C PRO A 115 -6.54 -5.93 -49.45
N ASP A 116 -6.53 -4.88 -50.26
CA ASP A 116 -5.70 -4.75 -51.45
C ASP A 116 -4.24 -4.34 -51.15
N GLY A 117 -3.86 -4.28 -49.86
CA GLY A 117 -2.52 -3.89 -49.40
C GLY A 117 -2.23 -2.39 -49.45
N THR A 118 -3.19 -1.58 -49.93
CA THR A 118 -3.07 -0.13 -49.96
C THR A 118 -3.32 0.48 -48.58
N GLU A 119 -2.60 1.56 -48.26
CA GLU A 119 -2.78 2.31 -47.01
C GLU A 119 -3.76 3.47 -47.22
N GLN A 120 -4.80 3.54 -46.40
CA GLN A 120 -5.75 4.64 -46.38
C GLN A 120 -5.60 5.44 -45.08
N ARG A 121 -5.51 6.77 -45.22
CA ARG A 121 -5.53 7.69 -44.08
C ARG A 121 -6.97 8.05 -43.74
N ILE A 122 -7.38 7.76 -42.51
CA ILE A 122 -8.69 8.10 -41.97
C ILE A 122 -8.49 9.25 -40.99
N ALA A 123 -9.16 10.38 -41.20
CA ALA A 123 -9.09 11.52 -40.29
C ALA A 123 -9.62 11.16 -38.90
N VAL A 124 -8.89 11.56 -37.87
CA VAL A 124 -9.25 11.35 -36.46
C VAL A 124 -9.35 12.72 -35.80
N ILE A 125 -10.55 13.08 -35.36
CA ILE A 125 -10.83 14.36 -34.71
C ILE A 125 -11.36 14.08 -33.30
N GLY A 126 -10.66 14.63 -32.31
CA GLY A 126 -11.04 14.56 -30.91
C GLY A 126 -11.19 15.94 -30.28
N GLU A 127 -11.62 15.94 -29.02
CA GLU A 127 -11.63 17.13 -28.18
C GLU A 127 -10.21 17.75 -28.03
N PRO A 128 -10.09 19.06 -27.75
CA PRO A 128 -8.78 19.70 -27.59
C PRO A 128 -7.96 19.07 -26.45
N PHE A 129 -6.71 18.72 -26.70
CA PHE A 129 -5.85 18.05 -25.69
C PHE A 129 -5.69 18.84 -24.39
N LYS A 130 -5.75 20.17 -24.43
CA LYS A 130 -5.77 21.05 -23.24
C LYS A 130 -6.97 20.82 -22.30
N GLU A 131 -8.00 20.11 -22.75
CA GLU A 131 -9.18 19.70 -21.98
C GLU A 131 -9.13 18.21 -21.60
N VAL A 132 -8.22 17.44 -22.19
CA VAL A 132 -8.07 15.99 -21.95
C VAL A 132 -7.07 15.73 -20.84
N SER A 133 -7.54 15.16 -19.73
CA SER A 133 -6.67 14.77 -18.62
C SER A 133 -5.55 13.81 -19.07
N PRO A 134 -4.30 14.00 -18.61
CA PRO A 134 -3.20 13.09 -18.95
C PRO A 134 -3.56 11.63 -18.67
N GLY A 135 -3.27 10.73 -19.60
CA GLY A 135 -3.55 9.30 -19.46
C GLY A 135 -4.92 8.86 -19.98
N PHE A 136 -5.74 9.78 -20.47
CA PHE A 136 -6.95 9.47 -21.23
C PHE A 136 -6.83 9.87 -22.70
N LEU A 137 -7.57 9.17 -23.56
CA LEU A 137 -7.70 9.53 -24.96
C LEU A 137 -8.75 10.64 -25.13
N PRO A 138 -8.57 11.55 -26.09
CA PRO A 138 -9.59 12.53 -26.46
C PRO A 138 -10.92 11.86 -26.83
N ARG A 139 -12.04 12.46 -26.43
CA ARG A 139 -13.37 12.07 -26.89
C ARG A 139 -13.58 12.46 -28.36
N THR A 140 -14.27 11.61 -29.11
CA THR A 140 -14.71 11.96 -30.47
C THR A 140 -15.85 12.99 -30.44
N LEU A 141 -16.12 13.65 -31.57
CA LEU A 141 -17.22 14.62 -31.67
C LEU A 141 -18.58 14.01 -31.31
N ASP A 142 -18.83 12.76 -31.68
CA ASP A 142 -20.08 12.09 -31.36
C ASP A 142 -20.20 11.77 -29.86
N GLN A 143 -19.09 11.40 -29.21
CA GLN A 143 -19.02 11.20 -27.76
C GLN A 143 -19.23 12.51 -26.97
N LEU A 144 -18.70 13.63 -27.48
CA LEU A 144 -18.96 14.94 -26.90
C LEU A 144 -20.43 15.32 -27.02
N ARG A 145 -21.06 15.09 -28.18
CA ARG A 145 -22.48 15.37 -28.42
C ARG A 145 -23.41 14.51 -27.56
N SER A 146 -23.03 13.27 -27.28
CA SER A 146 -23.78 12.38 -26.41
C SER A 146 -23.49 12.59 -24.91
N GLY A 147 -22.59 13.51 -24.56
CA GLY A 147 -22.27 13.83 -23.17
C GLY A 147 -21.51 12.72 -22.44
N VAL A 148 -20.77 11.87 -23.16
CA VAL A 148 -19.96 10.80 -22.54
C VAL A 148 -18.84 11.42 -21.70
N GLU A 149 -18.71 10.96 -20.47
CA GLU A 149 -17.64 11.38 -19.56
C GLU A 149 -16.28 10.81 -19.99
N ASN A 150 -15.20 11.57 -19.76
CA ASN A 150 -13.83 11.13 -20.05
C ASN A 150 -13.13 10.69 -18.77
N ASP A 151 -13.32 9.42 -18.42
CA ASP A 151 -12.78 8.82 -17.21
C ASP A 151 -12.07 7.47 -17.48
N ALA A 152 -11.61 6.80 -16.42
CA ALA A 152 -10.95 5.49 -16.52
C ALA A 152 -11.92 4.35 -16.84
N SER A 153 -13.23 4.53 -16.67
CA SER A 153 -14.24 3.51 -16.96
C SER A 153 -14.58 3.44 -18.45
N ARG A 154 -14.28 4.49 -19.20
CA ARG A 154 -14.55 4.57 -20.64
C ARG A 154 -13.85 3.44 -21.43
N PRO A 155 -14.57 2.69 -22.28
CA PRO A 155 -14.01 1.53 -23.00
C PRO A 155 -12.74 1.81 -23.79
N GLU A 156 -12.61 2.98 -24.42
CA GLU A 156 -11.40 3.33 -25.18
C GLU A 156 -10.22 3.70 -24.29
N ASN A 157 -10.46 4.11 -23.05
CA ASN A 157 -9.41 4.37 -22.08
C ASN A 157 -8.97 3.08 -21.37
N ARG A 158 -9.89 2.11 -21.24
CA ARG A 158 -9.61 0.78 -20.70
C ARG A 158 -8.76 -0.03 -21.68
N PHE A 159 -7.80 -0.77 -21.14
CA PHE A 159 -6.93 -1.62 -21.93
C PHE A 159 -6.78 -2.97 -21.26
N GLY A 160 -6.96 -4.01 -22.08
CA GLY A 160 -6.93 -5.40 -21.65
C GLY A 160 -5.49 -5.83 -21.43
N ARG A 161 -5.14 -6.06 -20.17
CA ARG A 161 -3.83 -6.59 -19.81
C ARG A 161 -3.85 -8.11 -19.82
N ARG A 162 -2.83 -8.73 -20.40
CA ARG A 162 -2.55 -10.16 -20.17
C ARG A 162 -2.14 -10.35 -18.70
N ARG A 163 -2.86 -11.20 -17.95
CA ARG A 163 -2.53 -11.53 -16.55
C ARG A 163 -1.03 -11.86 -16.43
N LEU A 164 -0.38 -11.41 -15.36
CA LEU A 164 1.01 -11.81 -15.14
C LEU A 164 1.08 -13.27 -14.78
N THR A 165 2.18 -13.91 -15.16
CA THR A 165 2.52 -15.27 -14.74
C THR A 165 2.50 -15.44 -13.22
N SER A 166 2.92 -14.41 -12.47
CA SER A 166 2.87 -14.41 -11.00
C SER A 166 1.44 -14.40 -10.42
N GLU A 167 0.45 -13.99 -11.20
CA GLU A 167 -0.98 -14.06 -10.84
C GLU A 167 -1.60 -15.40 -11.24
N GLU A 168 -1.07 -16.04 -12.28
CA GLU A 168 -1.46 -17.39 -12.73
C GLU A 168 -0.92 -18.50 -11.83
N GLU A 169 0.24 -18.30 -11.19
CA GLU A 169 0.84 -19.23 -10.23
C GLU A 169 0.21 -19.18 -8.82
N ARG A 170 -0.78 -18.32 -8.57
CA ARG A 170 -1.48 -18.31 -7.28
C ARG A 170 -2.41 -19.53 -7.24
N PRO A 171 -2.12 -20.57 -6.45
CA PRO A 171 -2.96 -21.76 -6.44
C PRO A 171 -4.37 -21.38 -5.99
N GLU A 172 -5.40 -21.84 -6.71
CA GLU A 172 -6.83 -21.68 -6.36
C GLU A 172 -7.23 -22.46 -5.09
N GLN A 173 -6.26 -22.90 -4.28
CA GLN A 173 -6.59 -23.54 -3.03
C GLN A 173 -7.13 -22.46 -2.08
N PRO A 174 -8.24 -22.72 -1.37
CA PRO A 174 -8.72 -21.83 -0.34
C PRO A 174 -7.63 -21.75 0.71
N HIS A 175 -6.84 -20.67 0.68
CA HIS A 175 -5.96 -20.33 1.78
C HIS A 175 -6.88 -20.22 3.00
N GLN A 176 -6.55 -20.94 4.08
CA GLN A 176 -7.20 -20.74 5.38
C GLN A 176 -7.28 -19.23 5.63
N SER A 177 -8.46 -18.74 5.99
CA SER A 177 -8.62 -17.32 6.28
C SER A 177 -7.59 -16.95 7.35
N ILE A 178 -7.06 -15.73 7.32
CA ILE A 178 -6.18 -15.22 8.39
C ILE A 178 -6.88 -15.40 9.75
N GLU A 179 -8.20 -15.34 9.77
CA GLU A 179 -9.06 -15.60 10.91
C GLU A 179 -9.00 -17.06 11.38
N ASP A 180 -9.05 -18.03 10.45
CA ASP A 180 -8.96 -19.47 10.75
C ASP A 180 -7.56 -19.82 11.29
N ALA A 181 -6.50 -19.28 10.68
CA ALA A 181 -5.13 -19.50 11.14
C ALA A 181 -4.86 -18.90 12.53
N LEU A 182 -5.56 -17.82 12.88
CA LEU A 182 -5.48 -17.21 14.21
C LEU A 182 -6.26 -18.03 15.25
N ASP A 183 -7.42 -18.58 14.87
CA ASP A 183 -8.20 -19.46 15.75
C ASP A 183 -7.45 -20.77 16.03
N ASP A 184 -6.79 -21.36 15.03
CA ASP A 184 -5.95 -22.56 15.21
C ASP A 184 -4.78 -22.30 16.18
N LEU A 185 -4.07 -21.17 16.04
CA LEU A 185 -2.96 -20.80 16.95
C LEU A 185 -3.43 -20.50 18.38
N LEU A 186 -4.65 -19.95 18.55
CA LEU A 186 -5.24 -19.72 19.86
C LEU A 186 -5.64 -21.04 20.52
N GLN A 187 -6.17 -21.98 19.74
CA GLN A 187 -6.53 -23.31 20.23
C GLN A 187 -5.30 -24.12 20.64
N GLU A 188 -4.23 -24.06 19.85
CA GLU A 188 -2.94 -24.72 20.16
C GLU A 188 -2.34 -24.17 21.48
N ALA A 189 -2.48 -22.87 21.75
CA ALA A 189 -2.04 -22.26 23.00
C ALA A 189 -2.89 -22.67 24.22
N GLU A 190 -4.20 -22.91 24.03
CA GLU A 190 -5.09 -23.41 25.09
C GLU A 190 -4.84 -24.88 25.44
N GLU A 191 -4.45 -25.70 24.45
CA GLU A 191 -4.09 -27.11 24.67
C GLU A 191 -2.78 -27.27 25.47
N ILE A 192 -1.80 -26.39 25.22
CA ILE A 192 -0.53 -26.36 25.98
C ILE A 192 -0.75 -25.97 27.44
N ALA A 193 -1.76 -25.14 27.75
CA ALA A 193 -2.07 -24.72 29.12
C ALA A 193 -2.77 -25.82 29.96
N ASN A 194 -3.33 -26.86 29.34
CA ASN A 194 -4.10 -27.90 30.02
C ASN A 194 -3.32 -29.18 30.35
N THR A 195 -1.99 -29.20 30.12
CA THR A 195 -1.17 -30.40 30.38
C THR A 195 -0.39 -30.29 31.71
N GLU A 196 -1.09 -30.68 32.80
CA GLU A 196 -0.64 -31.35 34.05
C GLU A 196 0.02 -30.57 35.23
N PRO A 197 -0.12 -31.01 36.52
CA PRO A 197 -0.41 -32.39 36.97
C PRO A 197 -1.52 -32.63 38.03
N VAL A 198 -1.84 -33.93 38.11
CA VAL A 198 -2.77 -34.71 38.95
C VAL A 198 -2.56 -34.60 40.46
N VAL A 199 -3.65 -34.50 41.25
CA VAL A 199 -3.75 -34.94 42.66
C VAL A 199 -5.18 -35.50 42.93
N PRO A 200 -5.35 -36.59 43.73
CA PRO A 200 -6.54 -37.47 43.66
C PRO A 200 -7.69 -37.18 44.64
N THR A 201 -8.76 -37.95 44.43
CA THR A 201 -10.21 -37.78 44.70
C THR A 201 -10.73 -38.13 46.12
N GLU A 202 -11.68 -37.31 46.64
CA GLU A 202 -12.97 -37.60 47.38
C GLU A 202 -13.02 -38.31 48.78
N PRO A 203 -14.16 -38.33 49.57
CA PRO A 203 -15.57 -37.96 49.26
C PRO A 203 -16.46 -37.23 50.33
N ALA A 204 -17.57 -36.65 49.83
CA ALA A 204 -18.99 -36.54 50.28
C ALA A 204 -19.45 -36.24 51.75
N SER A 205 -20.42 -35.30 51.90
CA SER A 205 -21.74 -35.52 52.57
C SER A 205 -22.71 -34.30 52.57
N LEU A 206 -24.01 -34.61 52.72
CA LEU A 206 -25.25 -33.87 52.42
C LEU A 206 -25.69 -32.75 53.41
N ALA A 207 -26.43 -31.74 52.93
CA ALA A 207 -27.72 -31.25 53.48
C ALA A 207 -28.22 -29.93 52.81
N THR A 208 -29.54 -29.79 52.65
CA THR A 208 -30.32 -28.57 52.29
C THR A 208 -31.28 -28.24 53.45
N PRO A 209 -32.06 -27.13 53.49
CA PRO A 209 -31.93 -25.78 52.89
C PRO A 209 -32.23 -24.63 53.90
N GLN A 210 -31.84 -23.38 53.61
CA GLN A 210 -32.53 -22.21 54.19
C GLN A 210 -32.44 -20.97 53.28
N MET A 211 -33.60 -20.49 52.81
CA MET A 211 -33.80 -19.27 52.02
C MET A 211 -33.78 -18.01 52.91
N GLN A 212 -33.10 -16.95 52.46
CA GLN A 212 -33.52 -15.55 52.69
C GLN A 212 -32.95 -14.60 51.61
N GLN A 213 -33.86 -14.23 50.70
CA GLN A 213 -33.98 -13.16 49.68
C GLN A 213 -32.85 -12.14 49.38
N ASP A 214 -32.41 -12.17 48.09
CA ASP A 214 -32.08 -11.12 47.08
C ASP A 214 -31.19 -9.87 47.37
N PRO A 215 -30.38 -9.39 46.39
CA PRO A 215 -30.50 -9.54 44.94
C PRO A 215 -29.31 -10.28 44.31
N SER A 216 -29.54 -11.44 43.70
CA SER A 216 -28.49 -12.15 42.96
C SER A 216 -29.10 -12.83 41.75
N GLU A 217 -29.22 -12.09 40.64
CA GLU A 217 -29.32 -12.72 39.33
C GLU A 217 -28.04 -13.55 39.09
N PRO A 218 -28.13 -14.82 38.68
CA PRO A 218 -26.96 -15.53 38.17
C PRO A 218 -26.45 -14.76 36.94
N PRO A 219 -25.12 -14.57 36.79
CA PRO A 219 -24.59 -13.85 35.65
C PRO A 219 -25.08 -14.55 34.39
N ARG A 220 -25.83 -13.82 33.56
CA ARG A 220 -26.26 -14.33 32.26
C ARG A 220 -25.02 -14.83 31.51
N PRO A 221 -25.08 -15.95 30.79
CA PRO A 221 -23.99 -16.36 29.93
C PRO A 221 -23.69 -15.21 28.98
N MET A 222 -22.52 -14.60 29.14
CA MET A 222 -22.14 -13.44 28.36
C MET A 222 -22.17 -13.79 26.88
N THR A 223 -22.76 -12.90 26.08
CA THR A 223 -22.68 -13.05 24.64
C THR A 223 -21.21 -12.95 24.20
N ARG A 224 -20.84 -13.60 23.09
CA ARG A 224 -19.47 -13.58 22.55
C ARG A 224 -18.89 -12.15 22.43
N ARG A 225 -19.76 -11.17 22.15
CA ARG A 225 -19.43 -9.75 22.06
C ARG A 225 -19.10 -9.10 23.41
N GLU A 226 -19.83 -9.45 24.47
CA GLU A 226 -19.57 -8.94 25.82
C GLU A 226 -18.26 -9.50 26.40
N ALA A 227 -18.00 -10.79 26.18
CA ALA A 227 -16.74 -11.43 26.58
C ALA A 227 -15.51 -10.83 25.85
N GLN A 228 -15.66 -10.44 24.57
CA GLN A 228 -14.61 -9.73 23.83
C GLN A 228 -14.36 -8.32 24.37
N LEU A 229 -15.42 -7.57 24.67
CA LEU A 229 -15.29 -6.22 25.25
C LEU A 229 -14.65 -6.26 26.63
N GLN A 230 -14.97 -7.27 27.44
CA GLN A 230 -14.36 -7.43 28.75
C GLN A 230 -12.87 -7.78 28.65
N ARG A 231 -12.50 -8.72 27.77
CA ARG A 231 -11.09 -9.04 27.49
C ARG A 231 -10.32 -7.83 26.95
N ALA A 232 -10.94 -7.02 26.10
CA ALA A 232 -10.33 -5.80 25.58
C ALA A 232 -10.10 -4.76 26.71
N ARG A 233 -11.06 -4.60 27.63
CA ARG A 233 -10.93 -3.73 28.81
C ARG A 233 -9.83 -4.21 29.75
N GLU A 234 -9.76 -5.51 30.03
CA GLU A 234 -8.72 -6.09 30.89
C GLU A 234 -7.33 -5.95 30.28
N ARG A 235 -7.19 -6.15 28.96
CA ARG A 235 -5.92 -5.88 28.24
C ARG A 235 -5.55 -4.41 28.29
N PHE A 236 -6.51 -3.51 28.10
CA PHE A 236 -6.26 -2.08 28.16
C PHE A 236 -5.78 -1.65 29.55
N VAL A 237 -6.42 -2.14 30.61
CA VAL A 237 -6.02 -1.87 32.00
C VAL A 237 -4.62 -2.41 32.31
N ARG A 238 -4.25 -3.59 31.79
CA ARG A 238 -2.89 -4.14 31.97
C ARG A 238 -1.80 -3.34 31.26
N VAL A 239 -2.13 -2.65 30.17
CA VAL A 239 -1.14 -1.95 29.32
C VAL A 239 -1.06 -0.46 29.62
N PHE A 240 -2.17 0.19 29.97
CA PHE A 240 -2.26 1.64 30.17
C PHE A 240 -2.70 2.02 31.59
N GLY A 241 -2.82 1.05 32.49
CA GLY A 241 -3.37 1.29 33.81
C GLY A 241 -4.89 1.43 33.80
N SER A 242 -5.45 1.51 35.00
CA SER A 242 -6.88 1.79 35.19
C SER A 242 -7.20 3.26 34.86
N ARG A 243 -8.49 3.56 34.69
CA ARG A 243 -8.94 4.94 34.48
C ARG A 243 -8.57 5.86 35.64
N GLU A 244 -8.58 5.34 36.86
CA GLU A 244 -8.23 6.09 38.07
C GLU A 244 -6.73 6.37 38.16
N GLU A 245 -5.88 5.48 37.63
CA GLU A 245 -4.43 5.68 37.52
C GLU A 245 -4.08 6.69 36.43
N LEU A 246 -4.81 6.69 35.30
CA LEU A 246 -4.64 7.65 34.20
C LEU A 246 -4.97 9.10 34.59
N GLU A 247 -5.83 9.30 35.59
CA GLU A 247 -6.25 10.61 36.08
C GLU A 247 -5.29 11.18 37.15
N GLN A 248 -4.25 10.44 37.54
CA GLN A 248 -3.21 10.91 38.48
C GLN A 248 -2.22 11.86 37.79
N ASP A 249 -1.82 12.93 38.50
CA ASP A 249 -0.93 13.97 37.98
C ASP A 249 0.50 13.45 37.68
N ASP A 250 0.90 12.32 38.25
CA ASP A 250 2.19 11.66 38.07
C ASP A 250 2.13 10.45 37.11
N TYR A 251 1.01 10.25 36.40
CA TYR A 251 0.89 9.17 35.43
C TYR A 251 1.82 9.37 34.24
N GLU A 252 2.77 8.44 34.08
CA GLU A 252 3.61 8.36 32.89
C GLU A 252 3.16 7.19 32.01
N SER A 253 2.69 7.51 30.80
CA SER A 253 2.27 6.48 29.84
C SER A 253 3.43 5.55 29.49
N PRO A 254 3.19 4.22 29.43
CA PRO A 254 4.19 3.28 28.91
C PRO A 254 4.65 3.60 27.47
N LEU A 255 3.82 4.32 26.70
CA LEU A 255 4.22 4.84 25.39
C LEU A 255 5.26 5.94 25.49
N THR A 256 5.20 6.79 26.53
CA THR A 256 6.22 7.80 26.80
C THR A 256 7.57 7.13 27.04
N GLN A 257 7.62 6.09 27.88
CA GLN A 257 8.85 5.33 28.11
C GLN A 257 9.36 4.63 26.84
N MET A 258 8.46 4.08 26.02
CA MET A 258 8.84 3.47 24.74
C MET A 258 9.44 4.51 23.77
N TYR A 259 8.85 5.70 23.71
CA TYR A 259 9.32 6.78 22.84
C TYR A 259 10.64 7.37 23.34
N THR A 260 10.81 7.57 24.65
CA THR A 260 12.07 8.02 25.26
C THR A 260 13.20 7.04 24.95
N ARG A 261 12.98 5.73 25.14
CA ARG A 261 13.98 4.70 24.79
C ARG A 261 14.30 4.69 23.29
N ALA A 262 13.29 4.85 22.43
CA ALA A 262 13.52 4.92 20.99
C ALA A 262 14.30 6.17 20.58
N TYR A 263 13.99 7.32 21.19
CA TYR A 263 14.66 8.59 20.95
C TYR A 263 16.12 8.57 21.41
N ASP A 264 16.39 8.01 22.59
CA ASP A 264 17.76 7.85 23.10
C ASP A 264 18.59 6.94 22.19
N ARG A 265 18.02 5.84 21.69
CA ARG A 265 18.68 4.96 20.71
C ARG A 265 19.00 5.70 19.40
N HIS A 266 18.02 6.43 18.87
CA HIS A 266 18.23 7.23 17.66
C HIS A 266 19.33 8.27 17.85
N ARG A 267 19.33 8.97 18.99
CA ARG A 267 20.35 9.99 19.30
C ARG A 267 21.75 9.38 19.42
N GLN A 268 21.87 8.20 20.02
CA GLN A 268 23.13 7.46 20.09
C GLN A 268 23.62 7.01 18.71
N ALA A 269 22.73 6.59 17.81
CA ALA A 269 23.09 6.22 16.45
C ALA A 269 23.58 7.45 15.63
N GLU A 270 22.90 8.59 15.74
CA GLU A 270 23.33 9.85 15.12
C GLU A 270 24.71 10.31 15.60
N GLN A 271 25.00 10.18 16.91
CA GLN A 271 26.31 10.50 17.47
C GLN A 271 27.43 9.63 16.88
N ARG A 272 27.20 8.32 16.70
CA ARG A 272 28.20 7.43 16.07
C ARG A 272 28.46 7.77 14.60
N ARG A 273 27.42 8.14 13.86
CA ARG A 273 27.56 8.60 12.46
C ARG A 273 28.34 9.91 12.37
N ALA A 274 28.14 10.82 13.33
CA ALA A 274 28.92 12.06 13.44
C ALA A 274 30.39 11.82 13.84
N GLU A 275 30.65 10.83 14.70
CA GLU A 275 31.98 10.44 15.16
C GLU A 275 32.74 9.52 14.18
N GLY A 276 32.08 9.08 13.10
CA GLY A 276 32.68 8.27 12.03
C GLY A 276 32.94 6.80 12.40
N THR A 277 32.33 6.31 13.47
CA THR A 277 32.48 4.93 13.98
C THR A 277 31.36 4.01 13.48
N ASP A 278 31.20 3.90 12.16
CA ASP A 278 30.21 2.99 11.50
C ASP A 278 30.78 1.58 11.22
N ILE A 279 31.94 1.24 11.78
CA ILE A 279 32.57 -0.07 11.58
C ILE A 279 32.02 -1.05 12.63
N ALA A 280 31.30 -2.06 12.17
CA ALA A 280 30.81 -3.14 13.03
C ALA A 280 31.97 -3.82 13.78
N PRO A 281 31.90 -3.96 15.12
CA PRO A 281 32.94 -4.65 15.88
C PRO A 281 33.00 -6.13 15.48
N ARG A 282 34.21 -6.73 15.50
CA ARG A 282 34.37 -8.17 15.22
C ARG A 282 33.64 -9.01 16.26
N LEU A 283 32.62 -9.73 15.83
CA LEU A 283 31.67 -10.47 16.68
C LEU A 283 32.23 -11.80 17.23
N ASP A 284 33.46 -12.17 16.89
CA ASP A 284 34.00 -13.52 17.14
C ASP A 284 34.36 -13.80 18.61
N ALA A 285 34.41 -12.79 19.47
CA ALA A 285 34.78 -12.91 20.89
C ALA A 285 33.69 -12.47 21.88
N LEU A 286 32.47 -12.16 21.42
CA LEU A 286 31.40 -11.59 22.24
C LEU A 286 30.38 -12.63 22.67
N SER A 287 29.78 -12.44 23.85
CA SER A 287 28.75 -13.34 24.37
C SER A 287 27.49 -13.29 23.49
N ALA A 288 26.67 -14.35 23.53
CA ALA A 288 25.45 -14.41 22.72
C ALA A 288 24.45 -13.29 23.03
N GLN A 289 24.52 -12.72 24.23
CA GLN A 289 23.70 -11.58 24.64
C GLN A 289 24.23 -10.28 24.04
N ASP A 290 25.54 -10.04 24.10
CA ASP A 290 26.19 -8.86 23.50
C ASP A 290 26.04 -8.83 21.98
N ARG A 291 26.05 -10.00 21.32
CA ARG A 291 25.84 -10.11 19.87
C ARG A 291 24.43 -9.68 19.45
N ARG A 292 23.40 -10.11 20.19
CA ARG A 292 22.01 -9.69 19.93
C ARG A 292 21.82 -8.19 20.16
N GLU A 293 22.44 -7.66 21.19
CA GLU A 293 22.34 -6.23 21.51
C GLU A 293 23.03 -5.36 20.45
N ILE A 294 24.16 -5.82 19.90
CA ILE A 294 24.85 -5.14 18.78
C ILE A 294 24.07 -5.29 17.46
N GLU A 295 23.51 -6.47 17.19
CA GLU A 295 22.67 -6.70 16.00
C GLU A 295 21.40 -5.86 16.02
N GLU A 296 20.70 -5.77 17.17
CA GLU A 296 19.57 -4.86 17.35
C GLU A 296 19.99 -3.38 17.21
N GLN A 297 21.17 -3.01 17.71
CA GLN A 297 21.68 -1.64 17.55
C GLN A 297 22.07 -1.30 16.10
N LEU A 298 22.45 -2.28 15.27
CA LEU A 298 22.78 -2.08 13.85
C LEU A 298 21.55 -2.13 12.94
N LEU A 299 20.55 -2.97 13.25
CA LEU A 299 19.31 -3.10 12.47
C LEU A 299 18.42 -1.85 12.54
N TRP A 300 18.55 -1.07 13.60
CA TRP A 300 17.75 0.13 13.85
C TRP A 300 18.59 1.43 13.90
N GLY A 301 19.89 1.35 13.57
CA GLY A 301 20.85 2.46 13.49
C GLY A 301 20.96 3.09 12.10
#